data_AF-A0A5C7P8R1-F1
#
_entry.id   AF-A0A5C7P8R1-F1
#
_cell.length_a   1.000
_cell.length_b   1.000
_cell.length_c   1.000
_cell.angle_alpha   90.00
_cell.angle_beta   90.00
_cell.angle_gamma   90.00
#
_symmetry.space_group_name_H-M   'P 1'
#
loop_
_entity.id
_entity.type
_entity.pdbx_description
1 polymer ?
#
loop_
_entity_poly.entity_id
_entity_poly.type
_entity_poly.pdbx_seq_one_letter_code
_entity_poly.pdbx_strand_id
1 'polypeptide(L)'
;MGRMPEFHYSDLLPLGATEPEHPTAYRLLTTDGVSTVEAAGRTFLQVEPEVLRLLAFEAVHDIQHLLRPSHLAQLRRILDDPEASANDRFVALDLLKNANIAAGGVLPMCQDTGTAIVMGKKGGQVLTTGRDEEHLSLGIYEAYNQLNLRYSQMAPLTMWEEVNTGTNLPAQIELYADTKSGHEAEYEFLFMAKGGGSANKSFLFQETKAVLNPESMTTFLNESLRKLGTAACPPYHLAVVIGGTSAEYALKTAKYASARYYDTLPAEGSRWGHGFRDRELEQSILELTRSFGIGAQFGGKYFCHDVRVIRLPRHGASAPIAIAVSCSADRQALAK
;
A
#
# COMPACT_ATOMS: atom_id res chain seq x y z
N MET A 1 -33.34 34.47 1.12
CA MET A 1 -32.74 33.43 0.26
C MET A 1 -31.26 33.39 0.55
N GLY A 2 -30.76 32.31 1.18
CA GLY A 2 -29.33 32.14 1.40
C GLY A 2 -28.59 32.08 0.06
N ARG A 3 -27.45 32.76 -0.04
CA ARG A 3 -26.62 32.77 -1.25
C ARG A 3 -26.22 31.32 -1.56
N MET A 4 -26.66 30.80 -2.71
CA MET A 4 -26.29 29.45 -3.13
C MET A 4 -24.76 29.37 -3.27
N PRO A 5 -24.12 28.34 -2.73
CA PRO A 5 -22.68 28.16 -2.91
C PRO A 5 -22.35 27.94 -4.39
N GLU A 6 -21.25 28.52 -4.85
CA GLU A 6 -20.70 28.29 -6.18
C GLU A 6 -20.17 26.85 -6.31
N PHE A 7 -20.33 26.24 -7.49
CA PHE A 7 -19.85 24.89 -7.75
C PHE A 7 -18.32 24.85 -7.84
N HIS A 8 -17.71 23.89 -7.14
CA HIS A 8 -16.28 23.64 -7.19
C HIS A 8 -16.03 22.14 -7.16
N TYR A 9 -15.32 21.61 -8.16
CA TYR A 9 -14.88 20.22 -8.18
C TYR A 9 -13.52 20.09 -7.47
N SER A 10 -13.35 19.03 -6.68
CA SER A 10 -12.08 18.65 -6.10
C SER A 10 -11.97 17.13 -6.10
N ASP A 11 -10.84 16.60 -6.56
CA ASP A 11 -10.49 15.21 -6.30
C ASP A 11 -10.49 14.96 -4.79
N LEU A 12 -10.98 13.80 -4.37
CA LEU A 12 -10.97 13.42 -2.95
C LEU A 12 -9.53 13.22 -2.43
N LEU A 13 -8.63 12.75 -3.29
CA LEU A 13 -7.22 12.51 -2.99
C LEU A 13 -6.35 13.09 -4.13
N PRO A 14 -6.12 14.42 -4.12
CA PRO A 14 -5.40 15.12 -5.19
C PRO A 14 -3.89 14.86 -5.05
N LEU A 15 -3.42 13.74 -5.63
CA LEU A 15 -2.00 13.39 -5.61
C LEU A 15 -1.16 14.31 -6.50
N GLY A 16 0.00 14.73 -6.00
CA GLY A 16 1.04 15.37 -6.80
C GLY A 16 1.80 14.38 -7.68
N ALA A 17 2.51 14.89 -8.69
CA ALA A 17 3.15 14.11 -9.75
C ALA A 17 4.31 13.21 -9.28
N THR A 18 5.10 13.65 -8.29
CA THR A 18 6.26 12.88 -7.77
C THR A 18 6.53 13.23 -6.32
N GLU A 19 6.96 12.25 -5.51
CA GLU A 19 7.48 12.53 -4.18
C GLU A 19 8.84 13.25 -4.31
N PRO A 20 8.99 14.49 -3.80
CA PRO A 20 10.21 15.26 -4.00
C PRO A 20 11.45 14.62 -3.35
N GLU A 21 11.25 13.90 -2.24
CA GLU A 21 12.36 13.35 -1.43
C GLU A 21 12.81 11.96 -1.93
N HIS A 22 11.91 11.19 -2.53
CA HIS A 22 12.17 9.83 -3.00
C HIS A 22 11.41 9.53 -4.31
N PRO A 23 11.88 10.04 -5.46
CA PRO A 23 11.21 9.78 -6.73
C PRO A 23 11.23 8.27 -7.05
N THR A 24 10.10 7.75 -7.50
CA THR A 24 9.99 6.37 -7.97
C THR A 24 10.78 6.20 -9.27
N ALA A 25 11.85 5.39 -9.23
CA ALA A 25 12.56 4.99 -10.43
C ALA A 25 11.84 3.81 -11.12
N TYR A 26 11.71 3.89 -12.44
CA TYR A 26 11.12 2.84 -13.27
C TYR A 26 12.20 2.18 -14.13
N ARG A 27 12.12 0.86 -14.31
CA ARG A 27 12.90 0.13 -15.32
C ARG A 27 11.97 -0.25 -16.47
N LEU A 28 12.43 -0.08 -17.71
CA LEU A 28 11.68 -0.52 -18.89
C LEU A 28 11.70 -2.06 -18.96
N LEU A 29 10.53 -2.70 -19.06
CA LEU A 29 10.44 -4.15 -19.25
C LEU A 29 10.51 -4.53 -20.73
N THR A 30 9.68 -3.89 -21.55
CA THR A 30 9.57 -4.17 -22.98
C THR A 30 8.95 -2.99 -23.72
N THR A 31 9.21 -2.91 -25.02
CA THR A 31 8.44 -2.09 -25.97
C THR A 31 7.54 -2.93 -26.86
N ASP A 32 7.69 -4.25 -26.82
CA ASP A 32 6.92 -5.19 -27.63
C ASP A 32 5.48 -5.30 -27.12
N GLY A 33 4.53 -5.46 -28.03
CA GLY A 33 3.11 -5.50 -27.70
C GLY A 33 2.51 -4.15 -27.31
N VAL A 34 3.26 -3.05 -27.47
CA VAL A 34 2.79 -1.68 -27.27
C VAL A 34 2.85 -0.91 -28.57
N SER A 35 1.73 -0.33 -29.00
CA SER A 35 1.65 0.46 -30.23
C SER A 35 0.61 1.57 -30.10
N THR A 36 0.48 2.41 -31.13
CA THR A 36 -0.53 3.46 -31.19
C THR A 36 -1.43 3.29 -32.39
N VAL A 37 -2.73 3.58 -32.22
CA VAL A 37 -3.71 3.57 -33.32
C VAL A 37 -4.50 4.88 -33.34
N GLU A 38 -4.74 5.41 -34.54
CA GLU A 38 -5.57 6.60 -34.74
C GLU A 38 -7.03 6.20 -34.94
N ALA A 39 -7.92 6.68 -34.08
CA ALA A 39 -9.36 6.44 -34.19
C ALA A 39 -10.15 7.63 -33.65
N ALA A 40 -11.30 7.95 -34.25
CA ALA A 40 -12.17 9.05 -33.80
C ALA A 40 -11.45 10.40 -33.59
N GLY A 41 -10.39 10.68 -34.36
CA GLY A 41 -9.58 11.90 -34.24
C GLY A 41 -8.70 11.96 -32.98
N ARG A 42 -8.37 10.81 -32.38
CA ARG A 42 -7.50 10.69 -31.20
C ARG A 42 -6.50 9.54 -31.40
N THR A 43 -5.35 9.68 -30.76
CA THR A 43 -4.34 8.62 -30.66
C THR A 43 -4.65 7.73 -29.47
N PHE A 44 -4.84 6.43 -29.70
CA PHE A 44 -5.03 5.45 -28.65
C PHE A 44 -3.75 4.65 -28.42
N LEU A 45 -3.39 4.41 -27.16
CA LEU A 45 -2.37 3.44 -26.78
C LEU A 45 -2.98 2.05 -26.86
N GLN A 46 -2.47 1.21 -27.76
CA GLN A 46 -2.84 -0.19 -27.84
C GLN A 46 -1.84 -1.05 -27.08
N VAL A 47 -2.33 -1.81 -26.11
CA VAL A 47 -1.54 -2.68 -25.24
C VAL A 47 -2.01 -4.12 -25.41
N GLU A 48 -1.12 -4.98 -25.86
CA GLU A 48 -1.40 -6.41 -26.00
C GLU A 48 -1.55 -7.10 -24.64
N PRO A 49 -2.41 -8.12 -24.53
CA PRO A 49 -2.57 -8.96 -23.34
C PRO A 49 -1.26 -9.39 -22.66
N GLU A 50 -0.28 -9.73 -23.49
CA GLU A 50 1.00 -10.29 -23.10
C GLU A 50 1.85 -9.29 -22.28
N VAL A 51 1.65 -7.99 -22.50
CA VAL A 51 2.30 -6.93 -21.72
C VAL A 51 1.79 -6.93 -20.28
N LEU A 52 0.47 -7.10 -20.08
CA LEU A 52 -0.11 -7.17 -18.73
C LEU A 52 0.34 -8.42 -17.97
N ARG A 53 0.42 -9.55 -18.69
CA ARG A 53 0.96 -10.82 -18.16
C ARG A 53 2.41 -10.65 -17.70
N LEU A 54 3.28 -10.15 -18.59
CA LEU A 54 4.70 -9.92 -18.29
C LEU A 54 4.87 -8.94 -17.11
N LEU A 55 4.13 -7.82 -17.14
CA LEU A 55 4.19 -6.80 -16.09
C LEU A 55 3.83 -7.37 -14.72
N ALA A 56 2.76 -8.18 -14.65
CA ALA A 56 2.34 -8.82 -13.41
C ALA A 56 3.34 -9.86 -12.91
N PHE A 57 3.93 -10.67 -13.81
CA PHE A 57 4.97 -11.64 -13.47
C PHE A 57 6.20 -10.94 -12.86
N GLU A 58 6.72 -9.93 -13.57
CA GLU A 58 7.91 -9.18 -13.15
C GLU A 58 7.68 -8.42 -11.85
N ALA A 59 6.50 -7.82 -11.68
CA ALA A 59 6.14 -7.15 -10.44
C ALA A 59 6.09 -8.13 -9.25
N VAL A 60 5.48 -9.32 -9.42
CA VAL A 60 5.45 -10.35 -8.37
C VAL A 60 6.87 -10.87 -8.09
N HIS A 61 7.67 -11.14 -9.12
CA HIS A 61 9.07 -11.54 -8.94
C HIS A 61 9.82 -10.53 -8.07
N ASP A 62 9.81 -9.25 -8.47
CA ASP A 62 10.61 -8.22 -7.81
C ASP A 62 10.15 -7.99 -6.37
N ILE A 63 8.85 -7.87 -6.12
CA ILE A 63 8.37 -7.58 -4.76
C ILE A 63 8.56 -8.76 -3.80
N GLN A 64 8.80 -9.99 -4.27
CA GLN A 64 9.09 -11.12 -3.38
C GLN A 64 10.56 -11.22 -2.98
N HIS A 65 11.46 -10.63 -3.79
CA HIS A 65 12.91 -10.79 -3.65
C HIS A 65 13.63 -9.48 -3.32
N LEU A 66 13.04 -8.33 -3.65
CA LEU A 66 13.63 -7.01 -3.50
C LEU A 66 12.76 -6.14 -2.57
N LEU A 67 13.38 -5.12 -2.00
CA LEU A 67 12.75 -4.13 -1.12
C LEU A 67 13.02 -2.72 -1.62
N ARG A 68 12.16 -1.78 -1.23
CA ARG A 68 12.39 -0.36 -1.49
C ARG A 68 13.69 0.10 -0.82
N PRO A 69 14.56 0.88 -1.50
CA PRO A 69 15.76 1.44 -0.88
C PRO A 69 15.46 2.26 0.38
N SER A 70 14.32 2.95 0.43
CA SER A 70 13.88 3.73 1.60
C SER A 70 13.56 2.85 2.82
N HIS A 71 13.01 1.65 2.63
CA HIS A 71 12.79 0.67 3.70
C HIS A 71 14.13 0.15 4.23
N LEU A 72 15.03 -0.28 3.34
CA LEU A 72 16.37 -0.75 3.70
C LEU A 72 17.19 0.32 4.43
N ALA A 73 17.10 1.58 3.99
CA ALA A 73 17.75 2.70 4.66
C ALA A 73 17.22 2.89 6.09
N GLN A 74 15.92 2.68 6.33
CA GLN A 74 15.34 2.79 7.67
C GLN A 74 15.77 1.62 8.57
N LEU A 75 15.92 0.39 8.05
CA LEU A 75 16.57 -0.70 8.79
C LEU A 75 18.02 -0.37 9.14
N ARG A 76 18.79 0.18 8.19
CA ARG A 76 20.19 0.59 8.43
C ARG A 76 20.31 1.63 9.54
N ARG A 77 19.38 2.59 9.62
CA ARG A 77 19.35 3.61 10.68
C ARG A 77 19.20 3.01 12.08
N ILE A 78 18.49 1.88 12.23
CA ILE A 78 18.35 1.19 13.53
C ILE A 78 19.73 0.77 14.06
N LEU A 79 20.61 0.30 13.17
CA LEU A 79 21.95 -0.13 13.54
C LEU A 79 22.84 1.06 13.97
N ASP A 80 22.59 2.25 13.43
CA ASP A 80 23.36 3.48 13.75
C ASP A 80 22.83 4.24 14.96
N ASP A 81 21.57 4.08 15.32
CA ASP A 81 20.96 4.84 16.40
C ASP A 81 21.49 4.36 17.77
N PRO A 82 22.18 5.20 18.55
CA PRO A 82 22.64 4.84 19.89
C PRO A 82 21.49 4.52 20.86
N GLU A 83 20.28 5.03 20.63
CA GLU A 83 19.10 4.79 21.45
C GLU A 83 18.36 3.49 21.09
N ALA A 84 18.72 2.83 20.00
CA ALA A 84 18.18 1.51 19.67
C ALA A 84 18.54 0.50 20.76
N SER A 85 17.64 -0.43 21.08
CA SER A 85 17.98 -1.53 21.98
C SER A 85 18.95 -2.51 21.29
N ALA A 86 19.60 -3.39 22.06
CA ALA A 86 20.38 -4.48 21.48
C ALA A 86 19.49 -5.41 20.61
N ASN A 87 18.24 -5.60 21.03
CA ASN A 87 17.26 -6.41 20.31
C ASN A 87 16.79 -5.74 19.02
N ASP A 88 16.59 -4.42 19.02
CA ASP A 88 16.26 -3.66 17.81
C ASP A 88 17.35 -3.85 16.74
N ARG A 89 18.63 -3.71 17.15
CA ARG A 89 19.76 -3.89 16.24
C ARG A 89 19.90 -5.33 15.76
N PHE A 90 19.68 -6.31 16.63
CA PHE A 90 19.70 -7.72 16.27
C PHE A 90 18.65 -8.04 15.20
N VAL A 91 17.40 -7.64 15.43
CA VAL A 91 16.31 -7.87 14.46
C VAL A 91 16.57 -7.13 13.15
N ALA A 92 16.99 -5.87 13.20
CA ALA A 92 17.28 -5.10 11.99
C ALA A 92 18.42 -5.74 11.15
N LEU A 93 19.47 -6.25 11.81
CA LEU A 93 20.56 -6.94 11.13
C LEU A 93 20.09 -8.23 10.45
N ASP A 94 19.25 -9.02 11.13
CA ASP A 94 18.74 -10.27 10.56
C ASP A 94 17.76 -10.01 9.41
N LEU A 95 16.94 -8.96 9.48
CA LEU A 95 16.11 -8.51 8.36
C LEU A 95 16.96 -8.07 7.15
N LEU A 96 18.07 -7.38 7.38
CA LEU A 96 19.00 -6.98 6.30
C LEU A 96 19.72 -8.17 5.68
N LYS A 97 20.15 -9.16 6.48
CA LYS A 97 20.73 -10.41 5.96
C LYS A 97 19.70 -11.18 5.13
N ASN A 98 18.46 -11.26 5.61
CA ASN A 98 17.36 -11.89 4.91
C ASN A 98 17.08 -11.21 3.56
N ALA A 99 17.03 -9.87 3.53
CA ALA A 99 16.90 -9.11 2.29
C ALA A 99 18.04 -9.39 1.30
N ASN A 100 19.28 -9.50 1.79
CA ASN A 100 20.43 -9.85 0.95
C ASN A 100 20.34 -11.27 0.37
N ILE A 101 19.85 -12.24 1.15
CA ILE A 101 19.60 -13.61 0.66
C ILE A 101 18.50 -13.61 -0.40
N ALA A 102 17.39 -12.92 -0.12
CA ALA A 102 16.24 -12.86 -1.02
C ALA A 102 16.57 -12.22 -2.37
N ALA A 103 17.45 -11.21 -2.38
CA ALA A 103 17.92 -10.55 -3.59
C ALA A 103 18.63 -11.50 -4.58
N GLY A 104 19.00 -12.71 -4.15
CA GLY A 104 19.50 -13.76 -5.04
C GLY A 104 18.44 -14.41 -5.96
N GLY A 105 17.15 -14.08 -5.79
CA GLY A 105 16.06 -14.53 -6.68
C GLY A 105 15.64 -15.99 -6.52
N VAL A 106 16.20 -16.72 -5.55
CA VAL A 106 15.89 -18.14 -5.30
C VAL A 106 14.91 -18.32 -4.15
N LEU A 107 15.18 -17.69 -3.00
CA LEU A 107 14.33 -17.75 -1.81
C LEU A 107 13.57 -16.44 -1.67
N PRO A 108 12.23 -16.43 -1.49
CA PRO A 108 11.51 -15.20 -1.21
C PRO A 108 11.88 -14.68 0.18
N MET A 109 11.75 -13.37 0.41
CA MET A 109 12.12 -12.77 1.70
C MET A 109 11.26 -13.26 2.87
N CYS A 110 10.09 -13.84 2.60
CA CYS A 110 9.16 -14.28 3.63
C CYS A 110 8.44 -15.54 3.16
N GLN A 111 8.25 -16.49 4.08
CA GLN A 111 7.49 -17.71 3.85
C GLN A 111 6.02 -17.44 3.50
N ASP A 112 5.47 -16.34 4.04
CA ASP A 112 4.17 -15.84 3.61
C ASP A 112 4.35 -14.92 2.41
N THR A 113 4.31 -15.51 1.22
CA THR A 113 4.37 -14.78 -0.05
C THR A 113 3.14 -13.90 -0.29
N GLY A 114 2.10 -14.03 0.54
CA GLY A 114 0.99 -13.08 0.62
C GLY A 114 -0.05 -13.21 -0.50
N THR A 115 -1.13 -12.46 -0.35
CA THR A 115 -2.16 -12.30 -1.38
C THR A 115 -1.69 -11.31 -2.43
N ALA A 116 -1.81 -11.67 -3.71
CA ALA A 116 -1.53 -10.77 -4.82
C ALA A 116 -2.66 -9.74 -4.96
N ILE A 117 -2.29 -8.45 -4.95
CA ILE A 117 -3.22 -7.33 -5.10
C ILE A 117 -2.72 -6.45 -6.25
N VAL A 118 -3.62 -6.10 -7.16
CA VAL A 118 -3.38 -5.18 -8.27
C VAL A 118 -4.40 -4.06 -8.21
N MET A 119 -3.92 -2.83 -8.11
CA MET A 119 -4.71 -1.62 -8.37
C MET A 119 -4.24 -1.04 -9.68
N GLY A 120 -5.10 -1.07 -10.71
CA GLY A 120 -4.82 -0.50 -12.02
C GLY A 120 -5.63 0.78 -12.25
N LYS A 121 -5.08 1.73 -12.99
CA LYS A 121 -5.76 2.96 -13.44
C LYS A 121 -5.55 3.11 -14.93
N LYS A 122 -6.62 2.88 -15.68
CA LYS A 122 -6.62 2.84 -17.13
C LYS A 122 -7.10 4.15 -17.70
N GLY A 123 -6.23 4.86 -18.41
CA GLY A 123 -6.58 6.05 -19.16
C GLY A 123 -7.64 5.76 -20.22
N GLY A 124 -8.49 6.75 -20.51
CA GLY A 124 -9.60 6.63 -21.46
C GLY A 124 -9.18 6.37 -22.93
N GLN A 125 -7.90 6.46 -23.26
CA GLN A 125 -7.32 6.19 -24.58
C GLN A 125 -6.44 4.94 -24.59
N VAL A 126 -6.51 4.08 -23.57
CA VAL A 126 -5.84 2.78 -23.55
C VAL A 126 -6.76 1.66 -24.05
N LEU A 127 -6.35 0.98 -25.11
CA LEU A 127 -7.03 -0.17 -25.71
C LEU A 127 -6.29 -1.45 -25.34
N THR A 128 -6.98 -2.35 -24.65
CA THR A 128 -6.52 -3.73 -24.42
C THR A 128 -7.50 -4.70 -25.08
N THR A 129 -7.05 -5.94 -25.30
CA THR A 129 -7.89 -7.00 -25.87
C THR A 129 -8.25 -8.03 -24.81
N GLY A 130 -9.52 -8.42 -24.74
CA GLY A 130 -10.00 -9.40 -23.76
C GLY A 130 -10.19 -8.80 -22.36
N ARG A 131 -10.00 -9.63 -21.34
CA ARG A 131 -10.19 -9.25 -19.93
C ARG A 131 -8.84 -9.03 -19.26
N ASP A 132 -8.56 -7.77 -18.92
CA ASP A 132 -7.30 -7.36 -18.29
C ASP A 132 -7.01 -8.18 -17.02
N GLU A 133 -8.03 -8.50 -16.23
CA GLU A 133 -7.90 -9.29 -15.00
C GLU A 133 -7.42 -10.72 -15.25
N GLU A 134 -7.77 -11.33 -16.39
CA GLU A 134 -7.33 -12.69 -16.75
C GLU A 134 -5.84 -12.69 -17.09
N HIS A 135 -5.37 -11.70 -17.85
CA HIS A 135 -3.96 -11.57 -18.23
C HIS A 135 -3.07 -11.23 -17.04
N LEU A 136 -3.52 -10.32 -16.17
CA LEU A 136 -2.86 -10.02 -14.90
C LEU A 136 -2.81 -11.25 -13.99
N SER A 137 -3.91 -12.00 -13.88
CA SER A 137 -3.95 -13.25 -13.10
C SER A 137 -3.03 -14.32 -13.66
N LEU A 138 -2.87 -14.40 -14.99
CA LEU A 138 -1.95 -15.34 -15.62
C LEU A 138 -0.49 -15.03 -15.27
N GLY A 139 -0.07 -13.76 -15.32
CA GLY A 139 1.28 -13.38 -14.90
C GLY A 139 1.55 -13.66 -13.42
N ILE A 140 0.55 -13.42 -12.56
CA ILE A 140 0.62 -13.78 -11.14
C ILE A 140 0.75 -15.30 -10.98
N TYR A 141 -0.13 -16.07 -11.62
CA TYR A 141 -0.10 -17.54 -11.59
C TYR A 141 1.27 -18.08 -11.99
N GLU A 142 1.82 -17.59 -13.09
CA GLU A 142 3.13 -17.99 -13.58
C GLU A 142 4.23 -17.69 -12.58
N ALA A 143 4.22 -16.50 -11.96
CA ALA A 143 5.21 -16.15 -10.93
C ALA A 143 5.10 -17.10 -9.73
N TYR A 144 3.90 -17.38 -9.24
CA TYR A 144 3.71 -18.31 -8.12
C TYR A 144 4.04 -19.76 -8.45
N ASN A 145 3.89 -20.18 -9.72
CA ASN A 145 4.16 -21.54 -10.17
C ASN A 145 5.63 -21.78 -10.55
N GLN A 146 6.31 -20.77 -11.10
CA GLN A 146 7.69 -20.88 -11.61
C GLN A 146 8.74 -20.51 -10.56
N LEU A 147 8.40 -19.66 -9.60
CA LEU A 147 9.29 -19.24 -8.52
C LEU A 147 9.02 -20.07 -7.26
N ASN A 148 9.96 -20.06 -6.30
CA ASN A 148 9.82 -20.80 -5.04
C ASN A 148 8.90 -20.07 -4.03
N LEU A 149 7.66 -19.79 -4.44
CA LEU A 149 6.66 -19.07 -3.65
C LEU A 149 5.65 -20.03 -3.00
N ARG A 150 4.73 -19.49 -2.17
CA ARG A 150 3.74 -20.27 -1.42
C ARG A 150 2.31 -20.00 -1.88
N TYR A 151 1.55 -21.07 -2.08
CA TYR A 151 0.09 -21.00 -2.29
C TYR A 151 -0.64 -20.82 -0.96
N SER A 152 -1.20 -19.63 -0.77
CA SER A 152 -1.76 -19.20 0.53
C SER A 152 -3.26 -18.91 0.48
N GLN A 153 -3.91 -18.98 -0.70
CA GLN A 153 -5.34 -18.76 -0.82
C GLN A 153 -6.13 -20.05 -0.56
N MET A 154 -7.14 -19.94 0.30
CA MET A 154 -8.09 -21.00 0.62
C MET A 154 -9.42 -20.66 -0.03
N ALA A 155 -9.93 -21.55 -0.88
CA ALA A 155 -11.25 -21.43 -1.47
C ALA A 155 -12.30 -22.06 -0.55
N PRO A 156 -13.35 -21.31 -0.14
CA PRO A 156 -14.46 -21.88 0.61
C PRO A 156 -15.31 -22.75 -0.30
N LEU A 157 -15.48 -24.02 0.07
CA LEU A 157 -16.40 -24.95 -0.60
C LEU A 157 -17.78 -24.91 0.04
N THR A 158 -17.79 -24.79 1.37
CA THR A 158 -18.98 -24.57 2.19
C THR A 158 -18.65 -23.52 3.26
N MET A 159 -19.54 -23.31 4.22
CA MET A 159 -19.26 -22.44 5.37
C MET A 159 -18.08 -22.92 6.23
N TRP A 160 -17.79 -24.22 6.23
CA TRP A 160 -16.83 -24.83 7.16
C TRP A 160 -15.67 -25.55 6.48
N GLU A 161 -15.83 -25.87 5.20
CA GLU A 161 -14.84 -26.63 4.43
C GLU A 161 -14.14 -25.72 3.42
N GLU A 162 -12.82 -25.83 3.37
CA GLU A 162 -11.96 -25.09 2.46
C GLU A 162 -10.96 -26.01 1.77
N VAL A 163 -10.49 -25.58 0.60
CA VAL A 163 -9.40 -26.21 -0.12
C VAL A 163 -8.38 -25.17 -0.56
N ASN A 164 -7.09 -25.49 -0.50
CA ASN A 164 -6.06 -24.61 -1.07
C ASN A 164 -6.23 -24.57 -2.59
N THR A 165 -6.16 -23.39 -3.21
CA THR A 165 -6.32 -23.27 -4.67
C THR A 165 -5.16 -23.84 -5.46
N GLY A 166 -4.05 -24.19 -4.80
CA GLY A 166 -2.85 -24.78 -5.41
C GLY A 166 -2.07 -23.81 -6.31
N THR A 167 -2.43 -22.52 -6.29
CA THR A 167 -1.94 -21.52 -7.26
C THR A 167 -1.75 -20.12 -6.68
N ASN A 168 -2.17 -19.90 -5.43
CA ASN A 168 -2.28 -18.58 -4.80
C ASN A 168 -3.26 -17.60 -5.48
N LEU A 169 -4.08 -18.07 -6.43
CA LEU A 169 -5.23 -17.32 -6.95
C LEU A 169 -6.48 -17.57 -6.09
N PRO A 170 -7.52 -16.73 -6.16
CA PRO A 170 -7.63 -15.50 -6.95
C PRO A 170 -6.76 -14.35 -6.41
N ALA A 171 -6.35 -13.46 -7.31
CA ALA A 171 -5.78 -12.16 -6.95
C ALA A 171 -6.90 -11.15 -6.68
N GLN A 172 -6.65 -10.14 -5.84
CA GLN A 172 -7.51 -8.96 -5.75
C GLN A 172 -7.12 -7.99 -6.86
N ILE A 173 -7.93 -7.87 -7.91
CA ILE A 173 -7.67 -6.96 -9.03
C ILE A 173 -8.76 -5.90 -9.08
N GLU A 174 -8.37 -4.63 -8.97
CA GLU A 174 -9.25 -3.47 -9.01
C GLU A 174 -8.76 -2.50 -10.10
N LEU A 175 -9.50 -2.43 -11.21
CA LEU A 175 -9.17 -1.58 -12.35
C LEU A 175 -10.09 -0.35 -12.38
N TYR A 176 -9.49 0.83 -12.29
CA TYR A 176 -10.18 2.12 -12.25
C TYR A 176 -10.04 2.81 -13.61
N ALA A 177 -11.05 3.57 -14.02
CA ALA A 177 -10.90 4.51 -15.12
C ALA A 177 -10.12 5.74 -14.62
N ASP A 178 -9.01 6.09 -15.27
CA ASP A 178 -8.32 7.36 -15.03
C ASP A 178 -8.82 8.41 -16.01
N THR A 179 -9.44 9.44 -15.46
CA THR A 179 -10.01 10.57 -16.21
C THR A 179 -9.26 11.86 -15.96
N LYS A 180 -8.07 11.80 -15.35
CA LYS A 180 -7.22 12.98 -15.17
C LYS A 180 -6.66 13.44 -16.51
N SER A 181 -6.60 14.77 -16.68
CA SER A 181 -6.01 15.36 -17.88
C SER A 181 -4.52 15.04 -17.94
N GLY A 182 -4.05 14.59 -19.11
CA GLY A 182 -2.67 14.16 -19.33
C GLY A 182 -2.42 12.67 -19.07
N HIS A 183 -3.39 11.95 -18.48
CA HIS A 183 -3.27 10.52 -18.17
C HIS A 183 -4.01 9.64 -19.20
N GLU A 184 -4.54 10.23 -20.27
CA GLU A 184 -5.49 9.55 -21.15
C GLU A 184 -4.87 8.31 -21.83
N ALA A 185 -3.58 8.36 -22.14
CA ALA A 185 -2.82 7.28 -22.79
C ALA A 185 -1.86 6.57 -21.81
N GLU A 186 -2.17 6.53 -20.51
CA GLU A 186 -1.38 5.83 -19.49
C GLU A 186 -2.19 4.71 -18.83
N TYR A 187 -1.53 3.60 -18.48
CA TYR A 187 -2.12 2.53 -17.67
C TYR A 187 -1.24 2.28 -16.45
N GLU A 188 -1.54 2.97 -15.34
CA GLU A 188 -0.74 2.87 -14.13
C GLU A 188 -1.17 1.70 -13.24
N PHE A 189 -0.23 1.14 -12.50
CA PHE A 189 -0.47 0.02 -11.59
C PHE A 189 0.26 0.21 -10.25
N LEU A 190 -0.36 -0.29 -9.18
CA LEU A 190 0.28 -0.64 -7.93
C LEU A 190 0.08 -2.14 -7.71
N PHE A 191 1.18 -2.89 -7.76
CA PHE A 191 1.23 -4.29 -7.38
C PHE A 191 1.63 -4.41 -5.91
N MET A 192 0.99 -5.31 -5.17
CA MET A 192 1.32 -5.61 -3.78
C MET A 192 1.27 -7.11 -3.51
N ALA A 193 2.15 -7.58 -2.64
CA ALA A 193 2.11 -8.94 -2.08
C ALA A 193 1.84 -8.85 -0.56
N LYS A 194 0.58 -8.78 -0.18
CA LYS A 194 0.18 -8.48 1.20
C LYS A 194 0.17 -9.75 2.05
N GLY A 195 1.08 -9.84 3.02
CA GLY A 195 1.11 -10.96 3.96
C GLY A 195 -0.10 -10.95 4.88
N GLY A 196 -0.66 -12.13 5.18
CA GLY A 196 -1.87 -12.31 5.97
C GLY A 196 -1.75 -11.73 7.38
N GLY A 197 -0.57 -11.84 8.00
CA GLY A 197 -0.30 -11.25 9.31
C GLY A 197 -0.52 -9.73 9.33
N SER A 198 0.01 -9.02 8.33
CA SER A 198 -0.18 -7.56 8.18
C SER A 198 -1.59 -7.19 7.75
N ALA A 199 -2.23 -8.01 6.91
CA ALA A 199 -3.63 -7.81 6.50
C ALA A 199 -4.57 -7.87 7.71
N ASN A 200 -4.37 -8.85 8.60
CA ASN A 200 -5.12 -9.04 9.84
C ASN A 200 -4.90 -7.92 10.87
N LYS A 201 -3.89 -7.07 10.68
CA LYS A 201 -3.64 -5.86 11.47
C LYS A 201 -4.16 -4.58 10.78
N SER A 202 -5.14 -4.74 9.90
CA SER A 202 -5.96 -3.65 9.39
C SER A 202 -7.23 -3.55 10.23
N PHE A 203 -7.38 -2.45 10.97
CA PHE A 203 -8.49 -2.25 11.90
C PHE A 203 -9.35 -1.08 11.46
N LEU A 204 -10.65 -1.19 11.71
CA LEU A 204 -11.62 -0.12 11.53
C LEU A 204 -12.29 0.17 12.88
N PHE A 205 -12.33 1.44 13.24
CA PHE A 205 -12.99 1.95 14.44
C PHE A 205 -14.05 2.95 14.01
N GLN A 206 -15.27 2.78 14.51
CA GLN A 206 -16.37 3.70 14.25
C GLN A 206 -16.44 4.73 15.38
N GLU A 207 -15.69 5.82 15.20
CA GLU A 207 -15.64 6.91 16.17
C GLU A 207 -16.64 8.03 15.85
N THR A 208 -16.68 9.02 16.72
CA THR A 208 -17.53 10.21 16.56
C THR A 208 -16.68 11.49 16.49
N LYS A 209 -17.32 12.65 16.33
CA LYS A 209 -16.62 13.95 16.41
C LYS A 209 -15.89 14.15 17.75
N ALA A 210 -16.28 13.46 18.83
CA ALA A 210 -15.67 13.58 20.15
C ALA A 210 -14.17 13.22 20.13
N VAL A 211 -13.74 12.24 19.34
CA VAL A 211 -12.32 11.85 19.25
C VAL A 211 -11.44 12.90 18.55
N LEU A 212 -12.04 13.81 17.77
CA LEU A 212 -11.33 14.79 16.95
C LEU A 212 -10.92 16.03 17.75
N ASN A 213 -10.13 15.79 18.81
CA ASN A 213 -9.36 16.75 19.58
C ASN A 213 -8.04 16.09 20.05
N PRO A 214 -6.98 16.86 20.36
CA PRO A 214 -5.65 16.29 20.64
C PRO A 214 -5.61 15.25 21.78
N GLU A 215 -6.31 15.52 22.88
CA GLU A 215 -6.30 14.63 24.05
C GLU A 215 -6.98 13.30 23.77
N SER A 216 -8.24 13.35 23.28
CA SER A 216 -8.99 12.12 22.98
C SER A 216 -8.36 11.31 21.85
N MET A 217 -7.81 11.96 20.82
CA MET A 217 -7.10 11.29 19.74
C MET A 217 -5.84 10.58 20.26
N THR A 218 -5.05 11.23 21.11
CA THR A 218 -3.83 10.64 21.68
C THR A 218 -4.16 9.42 22.53
N THR A 219 -5.17 9.50 23.39
CA THR A 219 -5.64 8.37 24.21
C THR A 219 -6.11 7.22 23.33
N PHE A 220 -6.97 7.50 22.35
CA PHE A 220 -7.45 6.50 21.40
C PHE A 220 -6.31 5.80 20.63
N LEU A 221 -5.34 6.56 20.13
CA LEU A 221 -4.21 6.02 19.37
C LEU A 221 -3.27 5.21 20.27
N ASN A 222 -2.98 5.67 21.49
CA ASN A 222 -2.15 4.92 22.43
C ASN A 222 -2.76 3.53 22.72
N GLU A 223 -4.06 3.45 22.97
CA GLU A 223 -4.74 2.18 23.21
C GLU A 223 -4.82 1.31 21.94
N SER A 224 -5.18 1.90 20.82
CA SER A 224 -5.43 1.16 19.58
C SER A 224 -4.16 0.64 18.93
N LEU A 225 -3.08 1.44 18.92
CA LEU A 225 -1.81 1.04 18.32
C LEU A 225 -1.10 -0.08 19.10
N ARG A 226 -1.29 -0.16 20.42
CA ARG A 226 -0.77 -1.28 21.22
C ARG A 226 -1.40 -2.63 20.86
N LYS A 227 -2.64 -2.64 20.35
CA LYS A 227 -3.33 -3.86 19.87
C LYS A 227 -2.69 -4.46 18.61
N LEU A 228 -1.89 -3.69 17.89
CA LEU A 228 -1.10 -4.22 16.77
C LEU A 228 -0.16 -5.31 17.28
N GLY A 229 0.52 -5.06 18.41
CA GLY A 229 1.51 -5.96 18.98
C GLY A 229 2.63 -6.28 17.99
N THR A 230 3.32 -7.40 18.21
CA THR A 230 4.45 -7.84 17.38
C THR A 230 4.07 -8.89 16.34
N ALA A 231 2.77 -9.25 16.26
CA ALA A 231 2.25 -10.36 15.47
C ALA A 231 2.29 -10.15 13.94
N ALA A 232 2.66 -8.96 13.46
CA ALA A 232 2.84 -8.69 12.03
C ALA A 232 4.29 -8.29 11.68
N CYS A 233 5.27 -8.70 12.48
CA CYS A 233 6.71 -8.51 12.23
C CYS A 233 7.11 -7.02 12.07
N PRO A 234 7.06 -6.22 13.16
CA PRO A 234 7.64 -4.87 13.17
C PRO A 234 9.15 -4.91 12.89
N PRO A 235 9.77 -3.78 12.48
CA PRO A 235 9.22 -2.42 12.51
C PRO A 235 8.18 -2.13 11.41
N TYR A 236 7.11 -1.42 11.76
CA TYR A 236 5.99 -1.16 10.83
C TYR A 236 6.14 0.13 10.02
N HIS A 237 5.69 0.13 8.76
CA HIS A 237 5.18 1.36 8.15
C HIS A 237 3.71 1.52 8.56
N LEU A 238 3.46 2.36 9.56
CA LEU A 238 2.13 2.55 10.14
C LEU A 238 1.33 3.54 9.30
N ALA A 239 0.08 3.22 9.01
CA ALA A 239 -0.89 4.15 8.43
C ALA A 239 -2.08 4.34 9.35
N VAL A 240 -2.47 5.61 9.54
CA VAL A 240 -3.68 6.01 10.25
C VAL A 240 -4.51 6.91 9.35
N VAL A 241 -5.75 6.54 9.08
CA VAL A 241 -6.69 7.33 8.28
C VAL A 241 -7.82 7.79 9.17
N ILE A 242 -8.05 9.11 9.23
CA ILE A 242 -9.06 9.73 10.06
C ILE A 242 -10.14 10.35 9.17
N GLY A 243 -11.36 9.81 9.23
CA GLY A 243 -12.44 10.14 8.32
C GLY A 243 -12.51 9.17 7.13
N GLY A 244 -13.35 9.52 6.17
CA GLY A 244 -13.69 8.67 5.04
C GLY A 244 -15.16 8.82 4.67
N THR A 245 -15.46 8.64 3.39
CA THR A 245 -16.84 8.62 2.88
C THR A 245 -17.57 7.34 3.27
N SER A 246 -16.83 6.27 3.53
CA SER A 246 -17.33 4.98 4.01
C SER A 246 -16.23 4.19 4.73
N ALA A 247 -16.63 3.08 5.36
CA ALA A 247 -15.73 2.17 6.07
C ALA A 247 -14.68 1.55 5.14
N GLU A 248 -15.12 1.03 4.01
CA GLU A 248 -14.29 0.42 2.98
C GLU A 248 -13.35 1.43 2.34
N TYR A 249 -13.78 2.68 2.14
CA TYR A 249 -12.90 3.74 1.62
C TYR A 249 -11.81 4.12 2.62
N ALA A 250 -12.13 4.21 3.92
CA ALA A 250 -11.13 4.47 4.96
C ALA A 250 -10.07 3.35 5.03
N LEU A 251 -10.51 2.08 5.03
CA LEU A 251 -9.60 0.92 5.04
C LEU A 251 -8.76 0.82 3.76
N LYS A 252 -9.37 1.03 2.58
CA LYS A 252 -8.64 1.09 1.31
C LYS A 252 -7.58 2.21 1.32
N THR A 253 -7.94 3.36 1.89
CA THR A 253 -6.99 4.47 2.03
C THR A 253 -5.85 4.10 2.96
N ALA A 254 -6.13 3.45 4.10
CA ALA A 254 -5.10 3.00 5.05
C ALA A 254 -4.18 1.94 4.43
N LYS A 255 -4.73 0.99 3.66
CA LYS A 255 -3.97 -0.01 2.89
C LYS A 255 -2.91 0.68 2.01
N TYR A 256 -3.33 1.62 1.16
CA TYR A 256 -2.42 2.30 0.22
C TYR A 256 -1.51 3.33 0.90
N ALA A 257 -1.95 3.97 1.99
CA ALA A 257 -1.09 4.81 2.83
C ALA A 257 0.06 4.01 3.46
N SER A 258 -0.20 2.78 3.93
CA SER A 258 0.84 1.91 4.48
C SER A 258 1.87 1.48 3.43
N ALA A 259 1.45 1.47 2.17
CA ALA A 259 2.30 1.25 1.00
C ALA A 259 2.99 2.53 0.50
N ARG A 260 2.82 3.68 1.17
CA ARG A 260 3.34 5.01 0.78
C ARG A 260 2.82 5.55 -0.55
N TYR A 261 1.69 5.03 -1.03
CA TYR A 261 1.10 5.45 -2.30
C TYR A 261 0.61 6.91 -2.27
N TYR A 262 0.34 7.44 -1.08
CA TYR A 262 -0.25 8.76 -0.87
C TYR A 262 0.75 9.80 -0.32
N ASP A 263 2.05 9.56 -0.48
CA ASP A 263 3.09 10.42 0.09
C ASP A 263 3.11 11.84 -0.53
N THR A 264 2.55 11.99 -1.74
CA THR A 264 2.41 13.25 -2.48
C THR A 264 1.11 14.01 -2.24
N LEU A 265 0.28 13.56 -1.29
CA LEU A 265 -0.89 14.33 -0.89
C LEU A 265 -0.49 15.72 -0.35
N PRO A 266 -1.35 16.74 -0.49
CA PRO A 266 -1.14 18.03 0.15
C PRO A 266 -0.92 17.90 1.65
N ALA A 267 -0.18 18.82 2.25
CA ALA A 267 0.07 18.85 3.69
C ALA A 267 -1.08 19.48 4.49
N GLU A 268 -2.01 20.17 3.82
CA GLU A 268 -3.13 20.87 4.43
C GLU A 268 -4.43 20.56 3.69
N GLY A 269 -5.56 20.63 4.40
CA GLY A 269 -6.89 20.49 3.82
C GLY A 269 -7.42 21.82 3.26
N SER A 270 -8.60 21.78 2.64
CA SER A 270 -9.30 22.98 2.20
C SER A 270 -10.80 22.89 2.48
N ARG A 271 -11.51 24.02 2.32
CA ARG A 271 -12.99 24.08 2.41
C ARG A 271 -13.71 23.18 1.39
N TRP A 272 -13.00 22.70 0.38
CA TRP A 272 -13.54 21.82 -0.67
C TRP A 272 -13.51 20.34 -0.27
N GLY A 273 -12.88 20.01 0.86
CA GLY A 273 -13.00 18.71 1.49
C GLY A 273 -12.17 17.60 0.85
N HIS A 274 -11.04 17.90 0.20
CA HIS A 274 -10.09 16.85 -0.15
C HIS A 274 -9.32 16.33 1.07
N GLY A 275 -8.77 15.13 0.94
CA GLY A 275 -7.85 14.57 1.92
C GLY A 275 -6.47 15.21 1.88
N PHE A 276 -5.75 15.12 2.98
CA PHE A 276 -4.38 15.63 3.13
C PHE A 276 -3.55 14.74 4.05
N ARG A 277 -2.21 14.86 3.95
CA ARG A 277 -1.23 14.14 4.76
C ARG A 277 -0.80 15.01 5.95
N ASP A 278 -1.11 14.58 7.16
CA ASP A 278 -0.86 15.32 8.40
C ASP A 278 0.51 14.96 8.99
N ARG A 279 1.53 15.76 8.63
CA ARG A 279 2.93 15.50 9.04
C ARG A 279 3.18 15.74 10.54
N GLU A 280 2.41 16.63 11.16
CA GLU A 280 2.54 16.90 12.61
C GLU A 280 2.05 15.70 13.42
N LEU A 281 0.90 15.14 13.03
CA LEU A 281 0.37 13.95 13.67
C LEU A 281 1.19 12.69 13.33
N GLU A 282 1.78 12.59 12.14
CA GLU A 282 2.76 11.54 11.81
C GLU A 282 3.92 11.51 12.81
N GLN A 283 4.55 12.67 13.06
CA GLN A 283 5.67 12.77 13.99
C GLN A 283 5.23 12.44 15.42
N SER A 284 4.08 12.97 15.84
CA SER A 284 3.53 12.75 17.19
C SER A 284 3.23 11.27 17.44
N ILE A 285 2.65 10.58 16.47
CA ILE A 285 2.39 9.13 16.55
C ILE A 285 3.70 8.35 16.54
N LEU A 286 4.69 8.74 15.74
CA LEU A 286 5.98 8.06 15.73
C LEU A 286 6.65 8.10 17.11
N GLU A 287 6.69 9.27 17.76
CA GLU A 287 7.23 9.37 19.11
C GLU A 287 6.40 8.60 20.15
N LEU A 288 5.07 8.63 20.02
CA LEU A 288 4.19 7.80 20.84
C LEU A 288 4.55 6.31 20.71
N THR A 289 4.71 5.80 19.50
CA THR A 289 5.04 4.38 19.27
C THR A 289 6.42 3.99 19.82
N ARG A 290 7.39 4.91 19.79
CA ARG A 290 8.73 4.70 20.38
C ARG A 290 8.68 4.58 21.90
N SER A 291 7.75 5.27 22.55
CA SER A 291 7.55 5.19 24.00
C SER A 291 6.90 3.90 24.48
N PHE A 292 6.39 3.05 23.58
CA PHE A 292 5.67 1.83 23.97
C PHE A 292 6.57 0.77 24.61
N GLY A 293 7.88 0.81 24.34
CA GLY A 293 8.84 -0.19 24.79
C GLY A 293 8.72 -1.54 24.05
N ILE A 294 7.87 -1.64 23.02
CA ILE A 294 7.66 -2.88 22.24
C ILE A 294 8.82 -3.15 21.27
N GLY A 295 9.40 -2.10 20.70
CA GLY A 295 10.53 -2.17 19.76
C GLY A 295 10.29 -3.02 18.51
N ALA A 296 11.38 -3.35 17.83
CA ALA A 296 11.40 -4.31 16.75
C ALA A 296 11.28 -5.72 17.34
N GLN A 297 10.05 -6.16 17.57
CA GLN A 297 9.63 -7.50 18.02
C GLN A 297 9.95 -7.85 19.48
N PHE A 298 11.12 -7.48 20.01
CA PHE A 298 11.61 -7.98 21.31
C PHE A 298 12.00 -6.88 22.30
N GLY A 299 11.32 -5.74 22.26
CA GLY A 299 11.52 -4.62 23.17
C GLY A 299 12.55 -3.62 22.66
N GLY A 300 12.20 -2.33 22.76
CA GLY A 300 13.04 -1.24 22.26
C GLY A 300 12.25 -0.07 21.71
N LYS A 301 12.92 0.73 20.88
CA LYS A 301 12.42 1.98 20.29
C LYS A 301 11.70 1.74 18.97
N TYR A 302 12.14 0.76 18.18
CA TYR A 302 11.76 0.64 16.77
C TYR A 302 10.50 -0.20 16.53
N PHE A 303 9.39 0.19 17.16
CA PHE A 303 8.08 -0.42 16.86
C PHE A 303 7.59 -0.06 15.46
N CYS A 304 7.81 1.18 15.04
CA CYS A 304 7.51 1.68 13.71
C CYS A 304 8.79 2.20 13.05
N HIS A 305 8.91 1.93 11.75
CA HIS A 305 9.84 2.59 10.86
C HIS A 305 9.49 4.07 10.67
N ASP A 306 8.23 4.31 10.30
CA ASP A 306 7.63 5.62 10.13
C ASP A 306 6.09 5.52 10.14
N VAL A 307 5.43 6.68 10.03
CA VAL A 307 3.97 6.80 10.07
C VAL A 307 3.49 7.59 8.85
N ARG A 308 2.29 7.25 8.35
CA ARG A 308 1.50 8.05 7.43
C ARG A 308 0.15 8.36 8.05
N VAL A 309 -0.22 9.64 8.10
CA VAL A 309 -1.53 10.05 8.61
C VAL A 309 -2.29 10.76 7.52
N ILE A 310 -3.43 10.20 7.12
CA ILE A 310 -4.30 10.80 6.11
C ILE A 310 -5.61 11.24 6.75
N ARG A 311 -5.89 12.53 6.67
CA ARG A 311 -7.15 13.10 7.12
C ARG A 311 -8.08 13.24 5.91
N LEU A 312 -9.23 12.58 5.95
CA LEU A 312 -10.25 12.60 4.89
C LEU A 312 -11.48 13.44 5.28
N PRO A 313 -12.30 13.95 4.34
CA PRO A 313 -13.64 14.43 4.68
C PRO A 313 -14.48 13.30 5.30
N ARG A 314 -15.57 13.68 5.95
CA ARG A 314 -16.49 12.73 6.60
C ARG A 314 -17.92 13.27 6.56
N HIS A 315 -18.89 12.37 6.58
CA HIS A 315 -20.27 12.75 6.87
C HIS A 315 -20.35 13.33 8.30
N GLY A 316 -21.23 14.32 8.53
CA GLY A 316 -21.32 15.03 9.82
C GLY A 316 -21.52 14.12 11.03
N ALA A 317 -22.28 13.03 10.84
CA ALA A 317 -22.60 12.03 11.85
C ALA A 317 -21.59 10.86 11.96
N SER A 318 -20.49 10.87 11.20
CA SER A 318 -19.56 9.74 11.11
C SER A 318 -18.12 10.19 11.32
N ALA A 319 -17.28 9.36 11.92
CA ALA A 319 -15.83 9.53 11.94
C ALA A 319 -15.12 8.16 11.93
N PRO A 320 -15.12 7.43 10.80
CA PRO A 320 -14.37 6.19 10.71
C PRO A 320 -12.88 6.48 10.88
N ILE A 321 -12.19 5.66 11.67
CA ILE A 321 -10.73 5.67 11.77
C ILE A 321 -10.22 4.29 11.35
N ALA A 322 -9.35 4.26 10.35
CA ALA A 322 -8.73 3.04 9.87
C ALA A 322 -7.24 3.03 10.19
N ILE A 323 -6.74 1.90 10.68
CA ILE A 323 -5.31 1.68 10.97
C ILE A 323 -4.85 0.50 10.13
N ALA A 324 -3.70 0.62 9.47
CA ALA A 324 -3.08 -0.48 8.75
C ALA A 324 -1.55 -0.41 8.89
N VAL A 325 -0.86 -1.52 8.66
CA VAL A 325 0.61 -1.58 8.69
C VAL A 325 1.15 -2.27 7.45
N SER A 326 2.30 -1.81 6.96
CA SER A 326 3.21 -2.65 6.18
C SER A 326 4.19 -3.32 7.15
N CYS A 327 4.39 -4.62 6.99
CA CYS A 327 5.28 -5.41 7.83
C CYS A 327 6.73 -5.35 7.33
N SER A 328 7.63 -6.09 7.98
CA SER A 328 9.02 -6.28 7.50
C SER A 328 9.10 -6.80 6.05
N ALA A 329 8.09 -7.56 5.59
CA ALA A 329 7.94 -7.90 4.18
C ALA A 329 7.20 -6.77 3.43
N ASP A 330 7.90 -5.64 3.25
CA ASP A 330 7.37 -4.41 2.65
C ASP A 330 7.32 -4.47 1.10
N ARG A 331 6.33 -5.19 0.59
CA ARG A 331 6.30 -5.67 -0.82
C ARG A 331 5.25 -4.98 -1.67
N GLN A 332 5.68 -3.97 -2.42
CA GLN A 332 4.89 -3.29 -3.44
C GLN A 332 5.76 -2.67 -4.54
N ALA A 333 5.21 -2.56 -5.74
CA ALA A 333 5.83 -1.92 -6.89
C ALA A 333 4.82 -1.08 -7.65
N LEU A 334 5.24 0.12 -8.06
CA LEU A 334 4.52 0.92 -9.05
C LEU A 334 4.95 0.48 -10.46
N ALA A 335 4.02 0.51 -11.39
CA ALA A 335 4.24 0.16 -12.79
C ALA A 335 3.37 1.05 -13.69
N LYS A 336 3.74 1.19 -14.96
CA LYS A 336 2.98 1.90 -16.00
C LYS A 336 3.45 1.49 -17.38
#